data_AF-H0EN14-F1
#
_entry.id   AF-H0EN14-F1
#
_cell.length_a   1.000
_cell.length_b   1.000
_cell.length_c   1.000
_cell.angle_alpha   90.00
_cell.angle_beta   90.00
_cell.angle_gamma   90.00
#
_symmetry.space_group_name_H-M   'P 1'
#
loop_
_entity.id
_entity.type
_entity.pdbx_description
1 polymer ?
#
loop_
_entity_poly.entity_id
_entity_poly.type
_entity_poly.pdbx_seq_one_letter_code
_entity_poly.pdbx_strand_id
1 'polypeptide(L)'
;MATATKAARVGEEVWKSRVDKVNAELVTLTYGTIVAQLCKDYESDYVEVNKQLDKMGYNIGLRLIEDYLAKSNTMRRCANFRETAEMIAKVYPPFTCP
;
A
#
# COMPACT_ATOMS: atom_id res chain seq x y z
N MET A 1 7.88 -7.66 -23.40
CA MET A 1 9.05 -7.10 -22.69
C MET A 1 9.06 -5.56 -22.61
N ALA A 2 8.55 -4.82 -23.61
CA ALA A 2 8.52 -3.34 -23.57
C ALA A 2 7.56 -2.71 -22.53
N THR A 3 6.52 -3.43 -22.07
CA THR A 3 5.54 -2.94 -21.08
C THR A 3 6.08 -2.95 -19.65
N ALA A 4 6.95 -3.91 -19.32
CA ALA A 4 7.52 -4.08 -17.99
C ALA A 4 8.43 -2.92 -17.56
N THR A 5 9.19 -2.36 -18.50
CA THR A 5 10.12 -1.23 -18.30
C THR A 5 9.37 0.10 -18.10
N LYS A 6 8.22 0.26 -18.77
CA LYS A 6 7.40 1.48 -18.68
C LYS A 6 6.70 1.58 -17.32
N ALA A 7 6.20 0.46 -16.80
CA ALA A 7 5.60 0.38 -15.46
C ALA A 7 6.61 0.70 -14.34
N ALA A 8 7.84 0.17 -14.43
CA ALA A 8 8.89 0.45 -13.45
C ALA A 8 9.28 1.95 -13.44
N ARG A 9 9.42 2.56 -14.64
CA ARG A 9 9.74 3.98 -14.75
C ARG A 9 8.64 4.88 -14.20
N VAL A 10 7.36 4.54 -14.47
CA VAL A 10 6.21 5.26 -13.89
C VAL A 10 6.15 5.11 -12.38
N GLY A 11 6.40 3.90 -11.84
CA GLY A 11 6.51 3.68 -10.40
C GLY A 11 7.59 4.55 -9.75
N GLU A 12 8.76 4.64 -10.38
CA GLU A 12 9.87 5.48 -9.92
C GLU A 12 9.56 6.99 -10.02
N GLU A 13 8.92 7.45 -11.10
CA GLU A 13 8.51 8.85 -11.27
C GLU A 13 7.43 9.25 -10.25
N VAL A 14 6.43 8.39 -10.01
CA VAL A 14 5.39 8.62 -8.99
C VAL A 14 6.00 8.64 -7.59
N TRP A 15 6.87 7.68 -7.26
CA TRP A 15 7.56 7.64 -5.97
C TRP A 15 8.44 8.86 -5.71
N LYS A 16 9.12 9.38 -6.75
CA LYS A 16 10.02 10.55 -6.61
C LYS A 16 9.30 11.89 -6.59
N SER A 17 8.19 12.04 -7.32
CA SER A 17 7.59 13.36 -7.58
C SER A 17 6.21 13.58 -6.96
N ARG A 18 5.51 12.52 -6.53
CA ARG A 18 4.07 12.56 -6.17
C ARG A 18 3.74 11.92 -4.82
N VAL A 19 4.75 11.39 -4.12
CA VAL A 19 4.59 10.76 -2.81
C VAL A 19 5.34 11.59 -1.78
N ASP A 20 4.59 12.15 -0.81
CA ASP A 20 5.18 12.77 0.37
C ASP A 20 5.86 11.69 1.20
N LYS A 21 7.18 11.83 1.35
CA LYS A 21 8.00 10.87 2.08
C LYS A 21 7.87 11.13 3.57
N VAL A 22 7.28 10.17 4.27
CA VAL A 22 7.24 10.12 5.74
C VAL A 22 8.25 9.11 6.27
N ASN A 23 8.77 9.35 7.48
CA ASN A 23 9.71 8.44 8.11
C ASN A 23 9.04 7.07 8.37
N ALA A 24 9.72 5.99 7.97
CA ALA A 24 9.30 4.61 8.21
C ALA A 24 9.03 4.32 9.70
N GLU A 25 9.84 4.89 10.59
CA GLU A 25 9.69 4.73 12.04
C GLU A 25 8.38 5.32 12.54
N LEU A 26 7.92 6.42 11.95
CA LEU A 26 6.66 7.06 12.34
C LEU A 26 5.46 6.15 12.02
N VAL A 27 5.47 5.53 10.84
CA VAL A 27 4.40 4.59 10.44
C VAL A 27 4.44 3.34 11.31
N THR A 28 5.62 2.81 11.57
CA THR A 28 5.81 1.61 12.41
C THR A 28 5.33 1.84 13.83
N LEU A 29 5.72 2.97 14.45
CA LEU A 29 5.28 3.35 15.79
C LEU A 29 3.77 3.58 15.83
N THR A 30 3.20 4.26 14.84
CA THR A 30 1.76 4.51 14.76
C THR A 30 0.96 3.22 14.58
N TYR A 31 1.43 2.30 13.74
CA TYR A 31 0.80 1.00 13.58
C TYR A 31 0.90 0.17 14.87
N GLY A 32 2.06 0.20 15.53
CA GLY A 32 2.26 -0.43 16.83
C GLY A 32 1.31 0.11 17.91
N THR A 33 1.07 1.41 17.97
CA THR A 33 0.09 1.98 18.92
C THR A 33 -1.35 1.58 18.59
N ILE A 34 -1.73 1.54 17.30
CA ILE A 34 -3.06 1.08 16.87
C ILE A 34 -3.28 -0.39 17.27
N VAL A 35 -2.32 -1.27 17.00
CA VAL A 35 -2.42 -2.69 17.37
C VAL A 35 -2.45 -2.85 18.89
N ALA A 36 -1.59 -2.15 19.62
CA ALA A 36 -1.59 -2.19 21.08
C ALA A 36 -2.91 -1.70 21.69
N GLN A 37 -3.56 -0.72 21.07
CA GLN A 37 -4.87 -0.22 21.48
C GLN A 37 -5.96 -1.26 21.20
N LEU A 38 -6.00 -1.84 19.99
CA LEU A 38 -6.95 -2.90 19.65
C LEU A 38 -6.81 -4.12 20.57
N CYS A 39 -5.58 -4.54 20.88
CA CYS A 39 -5.35 -5.65 21.82
C CYS A 39 -5.91 -5.37 23.22
N LYS A 40 -5.91 -4.11 23.68
CA LYS A 40 -6.52 -3.72 24.97
C LYS A 40 -8.04 -3.71 24.88
N ASP A 41 -8.58 -3.15 23.81
CA ASP A 41 -10.04 -2.99 23.62
C ASP A 41 -10.77 -4.34 23.43
N TYR A 42 -10.06 -5.35 22.91
CA TYR A 42 -10.56 -6.71 22.68
C TYR A 42 -10.05 -7.75 23.69
N GLU A 43 -9.52 -7.33 24.86
CA GLU A 43 -9.05 -8.24 25.92
C GLU A 43 -8.05 -9.32 25.45
N SER A 44 -7.18 -8.99 24.51
CA SER A 44 -6.23 -9.92 23.85
C SER A 44 -6.87 -11.04 23.03
N ASP A 45 -8.13 -10.90 22.57
CA ASP A 45 -8.71 -11.77 21.56
C ASP A 45 -8.13 -11.46 20.17
N TYR A 46 -7.06 -12.19 19.82
CA TYR A 46 -6.37 -12.04 18.55
C TYR A 46 -7.24 -12.32 17.32
N VAL A 47 -8.32 -13.09 17.45
CA VAL A 47 -9.20 -13.41 16.32
C VAL A 47 -10.03 -12.18 15.94
N GLU A 48 -10.63 -11.51 16.94
CA GLU A 48 -11.38 -10.27 16.72
C GLU A 48 -10.46 -9.10 16.35
N VAL A 49 -9.27 -9.00 16.96
CA VAL A 49 -8.26 -7.99 16.58
C VAL A 49 -7.88 -8.14 15.11
N ASN A 50 -7.58 -9.36 14.63
CA ASN A 50 -7.23 -9.58 13.23
C ASN A 50 -8.38 -9.24 12.27
N LYS A 51 -9.64 -9.52 12.65
CA LYS A 51 -10.81 -9.11 11.85
C LYS A 51 -10.91 -7.60 11.72
N GLN A 52 -10.65 -6.86 12.79
CA GLN A 52 -10.66 -5.40 12.73
C GLN A 52 -9.49 -4.83 11.95
N LEU A 53 -8.30 -5.42 12.09
CA LEU A 53 -7.13 -5.04 11.29
C LEU A 53 -7.38 -5.27 9.79
N ASP A 54 -7.98 -6.39 9.41
CA ASP A 54 -8.35 -6.68 8.03
C ASP A 54 -9.37 -5.65 7.49
N LYS A 55 -10.43 -5.37 8.25
CA LYS A 55 -11.42 -4.35 7.90
C LYS A 55 -10.81 -2.96 7.75
N MET A 56 -9.91 -2.57 8.65
CA MET A 56 -9.20 -1.29 8.58
C MET A 56 -8.29 -1.25 7.34
N GLY A 57 -7.53 -2.33 7.09
CA GLY A 57 -6.67 -2.47 5.91
C GLY A 57 -7.45 -2.40 4.60
N TYR A 58 -8.61 -3.03 4.51
CA TYR A 58 -9.49 -2.98 3.35
C TYR A 58 -9.99 -1.56 3.06
N ASN A 59 -10.44 -0.83 4.08
CA ASN A 59 -10.91 0.55 3.93
C ASN A 59 -9.78 1.52 3.54
N ILE A 60 -8.58 1.33 4.09
CA ILE A 60 -7.39 2.10 3.69
C ILE A 60 -7.01 1.75 2.24
N GLY A 61 -6.99 0.46 1.90
CA GLY A 61 -6.69 -0.03 0.54
C GLY A 61 -7.65 0.51 -0.51
N LEU A 62 -8.95 0.61 -0.20
CA LEU A 62 -9.95 1.19 -1.09
C LEU A 62 -9.67 2.67 -1.41
N ARG A 63 -9.24 3.45 -0.42
CA ARG A 63 -8.82 4.85 -0.66
C ARG A 63 -7.50 4.93 -1.41
N LEU A 64 -6.57 4.03 -1.13
CA LEU A 64 -5.27 3.97 -1.82
C LEU A 64 -5.42 3.67 -3.31
N ILE A 65 -6.34 2.78 -3.69
CA ILE A 65 -6.56 2.48 -5.12
C ILE A 65 -7.18 3.68 -5.86
N GLU A 66 -8.05 4.46 -5.22
CA GLU A 66 -8.60 5.69 -5.79
C GLU A 66 -7.50 6.74 -6.01
N ASP A 67 -6.65 6.97 -5.01
CA ASP A 67 -5.50 7.89 -5.12
C ASP A 67 -4.47 7.40 -6.14
N TYR A 68 -4.24 6.08 -6.20
CA TYR A 68 -3.38 5.46 -7.21
C TYR A 68 -3.89 5.74 -8.62
N LEU A 69 -5.17 5.47 -8.89
CA LEU A 69 -5.78 5.72 -10.21
C LEU A 69 -5.74 7.20 -10.58
N ALA A 70 -5.93 8.12 -9.63
CA ALA A 70 -5.85 9.56 -9.85
C ALA A 70 -4.41 10.01 -10.21
N LYS A 71 -3.40 9.47 -9.53
CA LYS A 71 -1.99 9.81 -9.76
C LYS A 71 -1.41 9.11 -10.99
N SER A 72 -1.91 7.92 -11.34
CA SER A 72 -1.43 7.10 -12.45
C SER A 72 -2.12 7.42 -13.78
N ASN A 73 -2.50 8.68 -14.05
CA ASN A 73 -3.29 9.14 -15.22
C ASN A 73 -2.78 8.68 -16.62
N THR A 74 -1.61 8.05 -16.69
CA THR A 74 -0.98 7.47 -17.89
C THR A 74 -1.08 5.93 -17.97
N MET A 75 -1.65 5.27 -16.96
CA MET A 75 -1.68 3.82 -16.78
C MET A 75 -3.00 3.22 -17.27
N ARG A 76 -2.92 2.24 -18.17
CA ARG A 76 -4.08 1.51 -18.70
C ARG A 76 -4.74 0.70 -17.57
N ARG A 77 -6.08 0.63 -17.54
CA ARG A 77 -6.82 -0.32 -16.67
C ARG A 77 -6.22 -1.72 -16.88
N CYS A 78 -5.74 -2.35 -15.81
CA CYS A 78 -5.18 -3.70 -15.87
C CYS A 78 -6.24 -4.67 -16.41
N ALA A 79 -5.91 -5.44 -17.46
CA ALA A 79 -6.88 -6.34 -18.09
C ALA A 79 -6.95 -7.70 -17.37
N ASN A 80 -5.83 -8.11 -16.76
CA ASN A 80 -5.66 -9.42 -16.14
C ASN A 80 -5.10 -9.28 -14.71
N PHE A 81 -5.46 -10.21 -13.82
CA PHE A 81 -4.97 -10.23 -12.43
C PHE A 81 -3.44 -10.25 -12.31
N ARG A 82 -2.76 -10.93 -13.25
CA ARG A 82 -1.28 -10.95 -13.34
C ARG A 82 -0.70 -9.54 -13.54
N GLU A 83 -1.31 -8.73 -14.41
CA GLU A 83 -0.84 -7.37 -14.65
C GLU A 83 -1.05 -6.50 -13.40
N THR A 84 -2.20 -6.65 -12.73
CA THR A 84 -2.47 -5.95 -11.46
C THR A 84 -1.41 -6.27 -10.40
N ALA A 85 -1.06 -7.55 -10.25
CA ALA A 85 -0.04 -7.98 -9.29
C ALA A 85 1.35 -7.41 -9.63
N GLU A 86 1.75 -7.45 -10.90
CA GLU A 86 3.01 -6.85 -11.35
C GLU A 86 3.04 -5.33 -11.14
N MET A 87 1.88 -4.68 -11.27
CA MET A 87 1.75 -3.24 -11.05
C MET A 87 1.89 -2.85 -9.59
N ILE A 88 1.22 -3.58 -8.70
CA ILE A 88 1.36 -3.37 -7.25
C ILE A 88 2.82 -3.57 -6.84
N ALA A 89 3.47 -4.63 -7.30
CA ALA A 89 4.86 -4.94 -6.96
C ALA A 89 5.86 -3.86 -7.42
N LYS A 90 5.59 -3.15 -8.52
CA LYS A 90 6.48 -2.12 -9.09
C LYS A 90 6.19 -0.70 -8.60
N VAL A 91 4.96 -0.42 -8.16
CA VAL A 91 4.54 0.90 -7.66
C VAL A 91 4.67 0.99 -6.15
N TYR A 92 4.38 -0.09 -5.43
CA TYR A 92 4.56 -0.23 -3.99
C TYR A 92 5.67 -1.23 -3.66
N PRO A 93 6.87 -1.15 -4.28
CA PRO A 93 7.97 -1.98 -3.81
C PRO A 93 8.20 -1.59 -2.35
N PRO A 94 8.04 -2.54 -1.41
CA PRO A 94 8.27 -2.26 -0.01
C PRO A 94 9.75 -1.91 0.09
N PHE A 95 10.08 -0.89 0.88
CA PHE A 95 11.27 -0.93 1.70
C PHE A 95 12.46 -1.66 1.06
N THR A 96 12.96 -1.18 -0.07
CA THR A 96 14.31 -1.55 -0.46
C THR A 96 15.21 -0.88 0.57
N CYS A 97 15.36 -1.54 1.72
CA CYS A 97 16.56 -1.41 2.52
C CYS A 97 17.73 -1.63 1.56
N PRO A 98 18.71 -0.72 1.48
CA PRO A 98 19.99 -1.05 0.91
C PRO A 98 20.65 -2.23 1.65
#